data_AF-A0A4D5S247-F1
#
_entry.id   AF-A0A4D5S247-F1
#
_cell.length_a   1.000
_cell.length_b   1.000
_cell.length_c   1.000
_cell.angle_alpha   90.00
_cell.angle_beta   90.00
_cell.angle_gamma   90.00
#
_symmetry.space_group_name_H-M   'P 1'
#
loop_
_entity.id
_entity.type
_entity.pdbx_description
1 polymer ?
#
loop_
_entity_poly.entity_id
_entity_poly.type
_entity_poly.pdbx_seq_one_letter_code
_entity_poly.pdbx_strand_id
1 'polypeptide(L)'
;STCSLSTELRSFWELESMGITDPNLPQKEEENEVVRAFTSSIKLTTARYEVALPWKPMNLQLADNEGVARKRLVSLTKKLLRDDVMLTEYDQTIRQYLQQGFAEKISPNADKAENRVYYMPHRAVLRPDSLSTKVRVVFDASSREPGCLSLNDALEPGPNLNPDLLKVLLNFRIHLLGLSADIEKAFLQISLRLEDRDALRFFWYERMPTKQEPNPPVEVWTMTRVPFRATSSPFLLAATLRHHLSITEDYPETTKSLAERLYVDDLITGANTEKEAEQFYRQTLHVMKLAGMTMRKWNTNSTELQQLFNEEGAGCVLDQVECTTPSVSRVLRLVWDKDSDCLAFSMGPVLEFLDRNCNTKRFILQASSRIYEPLGLLSPVTVTAKLMFQTLWELGVDWDAPLPEEVQTRWTQWHTALHHLTKVTVPRRCVELPEDDRNE
;
A
#
# COMPACT_ATOMS: atom_id res chain seq x y z
N SER A 1 15.44 -14.81 -7.22
CA SER A 1 14.67 -15.87 -6.52
C SER A 1 14.89 -15.85 -5.01
N THR A 2 16.12 -15.68 -4.52
CA THR A 2 16.49 -15.62 -3.09
C THR A 2 15.90 -14.41 -2.33
N CYS A 3 15.84 -13.22 -2.96
CA CYS A 3 15.27 -12.01 -2.35
C CYS A 3 13.74 -12.12 -2.05
N SER A 4 13.01 -12.95 -2.80
CA SER A 4 11.59 -13.24 -2.53
C SER A 4 11.44 -14.06 -1.26
N LEU A 5 12.25 -15.12 -1.12
CA LEU A 5 12.16 -16.06 0.00
C LEU A 5 12.55 -15.41 1.33
N SER A 6 13.56 -14.54 1.34
CA SER A 6 13.95 -13.78 2.53
C SER A 6 12.84 -12.82 2.98
N THR A 7 12.14 -12.20 2.02
CA THR A 7 11.01 -11.31 2.30
C THR A 7 9.81 -12.10 2.82
N GLU A 8 9.51 -13.26 2.21
CA GLU A 8 8.46 -14.19 2.64
C GLU A 8 8.73 -14.70 4.07
N LEU A 9 9.97 -15.10 4.37
CA LEU A 9 10.37 -15.55 5.70
C LEU A 9 10.24 -14.44 6.74
N ARG A 10 10.66 -13.23 6.40
CA ARG A 10 10.56 -12.06 7.29
C ARG A 10 9.09 -11.73 7.59
N SER A 11 8.27 -11.63 6.54
CA SER A 11 6.81 -11.44 6.67
C SER A 11 6.14 -12.51 7.52
N PHE A 12 6.59 -13.76 7.40
CA PHE A 12 6.03 -14.90 8.13
C PHE A 12 6.20 -14.75 9.65
N TRP A 13 7.29 -14.11 10.11
CA TRP A 13 7.57 -13.89 11.53
C TRP A 13 7.12 -12.52 12.04
N GLU A 14 7.23 -11.46 11.23
CA GLU A 14 6.94 -10.08 11.66
C GLU A 14 5.48 -9.86 12.11
N LEU A 15 4.52 -10.55 11.49
CA LEU A 15 3.09 -10.44 11.85
C LEU A 15 2.82 -10.83 13.32
N GLU A 16 3.56 -11.77 13.90
CA GLU A 16 3.39 -12.17 15.30
C GLU A 16 4.11 -11.26 16.30
N SER A 17 5.08 -10.47 15.84
CA SER A 17 5.75 -9.46 16.67
C SER A 17 5.03 -8.12 16.69
N MET A 18 3.89 -7.97 16.00
CA MET A 18 3.12 -6.72 15.98
C MET A 18 2.60 -6.38 17.39
N GLY A 19 2.84 -5.15 17.83
CA GLY A 19 2.52 -4.68 19.18
C GLY A 19 3.57 -5.02 20.25
N ILE A 20 4.63 -5.78 19.91
CA ILE A 20 5.77 -6.03 20.82
C ILE A 20 6.88 -5.03 20.46
N THR A 21 6.92 -3.91 21.17
CA THR A 21 8.04 -2.96 21.13
C THR A 21 8.90 -3.15 22.37
N ASP A 22 10.23 -3.27 22.19
CA ASP A 22 11.15 -3.13 23.33
C ASP A 22 11.22 -1.64 23.69
N PRO A 23 10.70 -1.21 24.86
CA PRO A 23 10.70 0.19 25.25
C PRO A 23 12.12 0.75 25.48
N ASN A 24 13.15 -0.11 25.50
CA ASN A 24 14.55 0.29 25.64
C ASN A 24 15.31 0.37 24.30
N LEU A 25 14.66 0.15 23.15
CA LEU A 25 15.29 0.41 21.86
C LEU A 25 15.53 1.93 21.73
N PRO A 26 16.77 2.40 21.62
CA PRO A 26 17.03 3.81 21.39
C PRO A 26 16.39 4.22 20.06
N GLN A 27 15.54 5.25 20.08
CA GLN A 27 15.19 5.97 18.86
C GLN A 27 16.51 6.44 18.26
N LYS A 28 16.86 5.94 17.08
CA LYS A 28 18.15 6.25 16.46
C LYS A 28 18.21 7.75 16.20
N GLU A 29 19.32 8.40 16.55
CA GLU A 29 19.54 9.84 16.30
C GLU A 29 19.29 10.21 14.82
N GLU A 30 19.58 9.27 13.91
CA GLU A 30 19.29 9.34 12.46
C GLU A 30 17.79 9.51 12.15
N GLU A 31 16.87 8.89 12.91
CA GLU A 31 15.41 9.06 12.71
C GLU A 31 14.99 10.50 12.97
N ASN A 32 15.59 11.14 13.98
CA ASN A 32 15.32 12.53 14.31
C ASN A 32 15.94 13.51 13.31
N GLU A 33 17.04 13.17 12.64
CA GLU A 33 17.63 14.04 11.61
C GLU A 33 16.80 14.06 10.33
N VAL A 34 16.38 12.89 9.81
CA VAL A 34 15.56 12.82 8.60
C VAL A 34 14.21 13.51 8.80
N VAL A 35 13.58 13.33 9.96
CA VAL A 35 12.33 14.03 10.31
C VAL A 35 12.55 15.54 10.40
N ARG A 36 13.62 16.01 11.05
CA ARG A 36 13.94 17.45 11.12
C ARG A 36 14.19 18.06 9.75
N ALA A 37 14.97 17.38 8.91
CA ALA A 37 15.23 17.80 7.53
C ALA A 37 13.91 17.91 6.75
N PHE A 38 13.04 16.89 6.86
CA PHE A 38 11.70 16.93 6.27
C PHE A 38 10.88 18.13 6.74
N THR A 39 10.75 18.34 8.06
CA THR A 39 9.96 19.43 8.65
C THR A 39 10.48 20.80 8.23
N SER A 40 11.80 20.96 8.09
CA SER A 40 12.40 22.20 7.57
C SER A 40 12.13 22.41 6.08
N SER A 41 11.82 21.34 5.34
CA SER A 41 11.72 21.33 3.90
C SER A 41 10.28 21.46 3.36
N ILE A 42 9.31 20.95 4.11
CA ILE A 42 7.90 20.89 3.70
C ILE A 42 7.30 22.29 3.63
N LYS A 43 6.53 22.56 2.57
CA LYS A 43 5.80 23.82 2.40
C LYS A 43 4.41 23.55 1.84
N LEU A 44 3.40 24.24 2.36
CA LEU A 44 2.08 24.27 1.75
C LEU A 44 2.09 25.30 0.62
N THR A 45 1.96 24.85 -0.61
CA THR A 45 1.66 25.71 -1.77
C THR A 45 0.16 25.94 -1.85
N THR A 46 -0.32 26.78 -2.79
CA THR A 46 -1.73 27.20 -2.90
C THR A 46 -2.77 26.08 -2.84
N ALA A 47 -2.42 24.83 -3.16
CA ALA A 47 -3.34 23.70 -3.05
C ALA A 47 -2.74 22.40 -2.49
N ARG A 48 -1.42 22.30 -2.26
CA ARG A 48 -0.75 21.01 -1.97
C ARG A 48 0.54 21.21 -1.19
N TYR A 49 0.92 20.20 -0.41
CA TYR A 49 2.25 20.14 0.17
C TYR A 49 3.32 19.85 -0.89
N GLU A 50 4.42 20.58 -0.83
CA GLU A 50 5.66 20.32 -1.55
C GLU A 50 6.72 19.84 -0.57
N VAL A 51 7.43 18.76 -0.92
CA VAL A 51 8.46 18.11 -0.10
C VAL A 51 9.74 17.89 -0.91
N ALA A 52 10.87 17.79 -0.20
CA ALA A 52 12.14 17.36 -0.76
C ALA A 52 12.27 15.83 -0.74
N LEU A 53 13.01 15.26 -1.68
CA LEU A 53 13.48 13.88 -1.56
C LEU A 53 14.53 13.80 -0.43
N PRO A 54 14.44 12.79 0.47
CA PRO A 54 15.38 12.66 1.58
C PRO A 54 16.68 12.02 1.09
N TRP A 55 17.57 12.81 0.50
CA TRP A 55 18.85 12.34 -0.01
C TRP A 55 19.79 11.91 1.11
N LYS A 56 20.47 10.79 0.89
CA LYS A 56 21.63 10.40 1.70
C LYS A 56 22.79 11.38 1.50
N PRO A 57 23.78 11.43 2.41
CA PRO A 57 24.92 12.33 2.31
C PRO A 57 25.65 12.29 0.96
N MET A 58 26.26 13.43 0.62
CA MET A 58 26.67 13.87 -0.73
C MET A 58 27.84 13.07 -1.35
N ASN A 59 28.35 12.04 -0.69
CA ASN A 59 29.46 11.20 -1.17
C ASN A 59 29.02 10.10 -2.15
N LEU A 60 27.72 9.96 -2.41
CA LEU A 60 27.18 8.93 -3.31
C LEU A 60 27.01 9.49 -4.72
N GLN A 61 27.80 8.99 -5.67
CA GLN A 61 27.56 9.24 -7.09
C GLN A 61 26.45 8.32 -7.60
N LEU A 62 25.28 8.90 -7.88
CA LEU A 62 24.16 8.21 -8.49
C LEU A 62 24.35 8.17 -10.01
N ALA A 63 24.49 6.97 -10.58
CA ALA A 63 24.46 6.78 -12.02
C ALA A 63 23.03 6.99 -12.55
N ASP A 64 22.87 7.44 -13.80
CA ASP A 64 21.56 7.82 -14.34
C ASP A 64 20.61 6.64 -14.61
N ASN A 65 21.11 5.41 -14.75
CA ASN A 65 20.33 4.21 -15.09
C ASN A 65 19.57 4.30 -16.44
N GLU A 66 19.99 5.21 -17.33
CA GLU A 66 19.35 5.48 -18.62
C GLU A 66 19.32 4.23 -19.52
N GLY A 67 20.47 3.55 -19.64
CA GLY A 67 20.63 2.39 -20.51
C GLY A 67 19.71 1.24 -20.13
N VAL A 68 19.54 0.99 -18.84
CA VAL A 68 18.62 -0.04 -18.32
C VAL A 68 17.16 0.34 -18.54
N ALA A 69 16.80 1.60 -18.27
CA ALA A 69 15.44 2.09 -18.47
C ALA A 69 15.00 1.97 -19.95
N ARG A 70 15.85 2.34 -20.91
CA ARG A 70 15.58 2.18 -22.34
C ARG A 70 15.39 0.72 -22.75
N LYS A 71 16.26 -0.19 -22.31
CA LYS A 71 16.14 -1.65 -22.59
C LYS A 71 14.83 -2.22 -22.02
N ARG A 72 14.44 -1.78 -20.83
CA ARG A 72 13.20 -2.20 -20.18
C ARG A 72 11.96 -1.61 -20.86
N LEU A 73 12.01 -0.39 -21.38
CA LEU A 73 10.94 0.17 -22.20
C LEU A 73 10.69 -0.71 -23.43
N VAL A 74 11.73 -1.03 -24.22
CA VAL A 74 11.60 -1.90 -25.41
C VAL A 74 10.99 -3.25 -25.05
N SER A 75 11.41 -3.83 -23.93
CA SER A 75 10.89 -5.12 -23.45
C SER A 75 9.42 -5.02 -23.01
N LEU A 76 9.05 -3.93 -22.34
CA LEU A 76 7.67 -3.62 -21.98
C LEU A 76 6.80 -3.47 -23.22
N THR A 77 7.25 -2.71 -24.23
CA THR A 77 6.51 -2.48 -25.47
C THR A 77 6.24 -3.78 -26.22
N LYS A 78 7.24 -4.66 -26.33
CA LYS A 78 7.05 -6.00 -26.92
C LYS A 78 6.00 -6.84 -26.19
N LYS A 79 5.85 -6.66 -24.88
CA LYS A 79 4.83 -7.35 -24.07
C LYS A 79 3.45 -6.71 -24.27
N LEU A 80 3.36 -5.38 -24.23
CA LEU A 80 2.10 -4.65 -24.40
C LEU A 80 1.51 -4.83 -25.80
N LEU A 81 2.34 -4.87 -26.86
CA LEU A 81 1.88 -5.10 -28.24
C LEU A 81 1.22 -6.48 -28.48
N ARG A 82 1.30 -7.41 -27.51
CA ARG A 82 0.59 -8.70 -27.55
C ARG A 82 -0.85 -8.59 -27.05
N ASP A 83 -1.18 -7.52 -26.34
CA ASP A 83 -2.47 -7.27 -25.72
C ASP A 83 -2.87 -5.81 -25.96
N ASP A 84 -3.64 -5.59 -27.03
CA ASP A 84 -4.02 -4.25 -27.50
C ASP A 84 -4.86 -3.50 -26.44
N VAL A 85 -5.61 -4.22 -25.58
CA VAL A 85 -6.38 -3.63 -24.47
C VAL A 85 -5.43 -3.13 -23.39
N MET A 86 -4.49 -3.99 -22.96
CA MET A 86 -3.49 -3.61 -21.95
C MET A 86 -2.63 -2.44 -22.40
N LEU A 87 -2.24 -2.40 -23.68
CA LEU A 87 -1.48 -1.28 -24.25
C LEU A 87 -2.27 0.03 -24.18
N THR A 88 -3.55 -0.01 -24.57
CA THR A 88 -4.43 1.17 -24.56
C THR A 88 -4.61 1.71 -23.14
N GLU A 89 -4.93 0.85 -22.17
CA GLU A 89 -5.09 1.24 -20.77
C GLU A 89 -3.77 1.78 -20.17
N TYR A 90 -2.63 1.19 -20.54
CA TYR A 90 -1.32 1.64 -20.09
C TYR A 90 -0.98 3.04 -20.62
N ASP A 91 -1.14 3.26 -21.93
CA ASP A 91 -0.89 4.55 -22.57
C ASP A 91 -1.83 5.63 -22.01
N GLN A 92 -3.11 5.30 -21.83
CA GLN A 92 -4.08 6.20 -21.20
C GLN A 92 -3.68 6.58 -19.77
N THR A 93 -3.17 5.64 -18.98
CA THR A 93 -2.70 5.91 -17.60
C THR A 93 -1.52 6.88 -17.60
N ILE A 94 -0.54 6.70 -18.50
CA ILE A 94 0.59 7.64 -18.63
C ILE A 94 0.09 9.02 -19.07
N ARG A 95 -0.82 9.10 -20.06
CA ARG A 95 -1.40 10.38 -20.51
C ARG A 95 -2.17 11.08 -19.39
N GLN A 96 -2.89 10.35 -18.55
CA GLN A 96 -3.58 10.91 -17.39
C GLN A 96 -2.60 11.53 -16.38
N TYR A 97 -1.41 10.96 -16.19
CA TYR A 97 -0.39 11.57 -15.33
C TYR A 97 0.02 12.95 -15.85
N LEU A 98 0.12 13.12 -17.17
CA LEU A 98 0.44 14.42 -17.77
C LEU A 98 -0.73 15.39 -17.63
N GLN A 99 -1.94 14.96 -17.95
CA GLN A 99 -3.14 15.80 -17.86
C GLN A 99 -3.40 16.30 -16.43
N GLN A 100 -3.13 15.46 -15.42
CA GLN A 100 -3.32 15.80 -14.01
C GLN A 100 -2.09 16.51 -13.40
N GLY A 101 -1.04 16.73 -14.19
CA GLY A 101 0.19 17.37 -13.74
C GLY A 101 0.96 16.56 -12.70
N PHE A 102 0.82 15.22 -12.72
CA PHE A 102 1.62 14.29 -11.91
C PHE A 102 2.98 13.98 -12.53
N ALA A 103 3.09 14.17 -13.83
CA ALA A 103 4.32 14.12 -14.58
C ALA A 103 4.36 15.28 -15.58
N GLU A 104 5.56 15.69 -15.97
CA GLU A 104 5.79 16.75 -16.95
C GLU A 104 6.87 16.34 -17.96
N LYS A 105 6.82 16.95 -19.15
CA LYS A 105 7.80 16.70 -20.21
C LYS A 105 9.10 17.42 -19.89
N ILE A 106 10.23 16.73 -20.02
CA ILE A 106 11.54 17.36 -19.96
C ILE A 106 11.86 17.97 -21.33
N SER A 107 12.17 19.26 -21.34
CA SER A 107 12.64 19.95 -22.54
C SER A 107 13.99 19.36 -23.00
N PRO A 108 14.21 19.14 -24.31
CA PRO A 108 15.48 18.62 -24.84
C PRO A 108 16.70 19.48 -24.49
N ASN A 109 16.47 20.78 -24.27
CA ASN A 109 17.49 21.78 -23.94
C ASN A 109 17.51 22.14 -22.45
N ALA A 110 16.82 21.39 -21.59
CA ALA A 110 16.88 21.64 -20.15
C ALA A 110 18.29 21.31 -19.65
N ASP A 111 18.90 22.24 -18.92
CA ASP A 111 20.14 21.99 -18.21
C ASP A 111 19.90 20.79 -17.26
N LYS A 112 20.70 19.73 -17.45
CA LYS A 112 20.65 18.60 -16.52
C LYS A 112 21.12 19.10 -15.16
N ALA A 113 20.35 18.86 -14.10
CA ALA A 113 20.86 19.08 -12.76
C ALA A 113 22.18 18.31 -12.62
N GLU A 114 23.27 19.00 -12.23
CA GLU A 114 24.63 18.50 -12.42
C GLU A 114 24.93 17.14 -11.76
N ASN A 115 24.11 16.64 -10.81
CA ASN A 115 24.41 15.40 -10.08
C ASN A 115 23.21 14.52 -9.62
N ARG A 116 21.97 14.77 -10.06
CA ARG A 116 20.78 14.03 -9.56
C ARG A 116 19.79 13.65 -10.67
N VAL A 117 20.30 13.19 -11.80
CA VAL A 117 19.48 12.68 -12.90
C VAL A 117 19.34 11.17 -12.77
N TYR A 118 18.11 10.66 -12.83
CA TYR A 118 17.87 9.22 -12.76
C TYR A 118 16.65 8.80 -13.58
N TYR A 119 16.80 7.72 -14.35
CA TYR A 119 15.78 7.15 -15.21
C TYR A 119 15.20 5.88 -14.58
N MET A 120 13.96 5.97 -14.10
CA MET A 120 13.22 4.85 -13.55
C MET A 120 12.58 4.03 -14.67
N PRO A 121 12.87 2.73 -14.77
CA PRO A 121 12.05 1.83 -15.55
C PRO A 121 10.66 1.72 -14.92
N HIS A 122 9.67 1.36 -15.73
CA HIS A 122 8.31 1.10 -15.25
C HIS A 122 7.75 -0.18 -15.82
N ARG A 123 6.69 -0.68 -15.20
CA ARG A 123 5.97 -1.88 -15.62
C ARG A 123 4.48 -1.78 -15.34
N ALA A 124 3.70 -2.52 -16.11
CA ALA A 124 2.28 -2.73 -15.86
C ALA A 124 2.09 -3.74 -14.72
N VAL A 125 1.28 -3.36 -13.74
CA VAL A 125 0.73 -4.28 -12.73
C VAL A 125 -0.77 -4.34 -12.93
N LEU A 126 -1.28 -5.54 -13.19
CA LEU A 126 -2.71 -5.79 -13.29
C LEU A 126 -3.32 -5.80 -11.89
N ARG A 127 -4.42 -5.07 -11.76
CA ARG A 127 -5.37 -5.21 -10.66
C ARG A 127 -6.67 -5.73 -11.28
N PRO A 128 -6.81 -7.05 -11.46
CA PRO A 128 -8.04 -7.63 -12.02
C PRO A 128 -9.27 -7.18 -11.23
N ASP A 129 -9.05 -6.86 -9.95
CA ASP A 129 -10.01 -6.45 -8.94
C ASP A 129 -10.44 -4.98 -8.97
N SER A 130 -9.79 -4.11 -9.77
CA SER A 130 -10.10 -2.69 -9.81
C SER A 130 -10.94 -2.35 -11.05
N LEU A 131 -12.17 -1.87 -10.87
CA LEU A 131 -13.02 -1.44 -11.99
C LEU A 131 -12.57 -0.13 -12.63
N SER A 132 -11.99 0.79 -11.84
CA SER A 132 -11.60 2.13 -12.31
C SER A 132 -10.22 2.18 -12.98
N THR A 133 -9.29 1.27 -12.67
CA THR A 133 -8.01 1.18 -13.38
C THR A 133 -7.43 -0.24 -13.26
N LYS A 134 -7.72 -1.08 -14.26
CA LYS A 134 -7.21 -2.46 -14.33
C LYS A 134 -5.69 -2.53 -14.44
N VAL A 135 -5.04 -1.48 -14.95
CA VAL A 135 -3.59 -1.37 -15.11
C VAL A 135 -3.04 -0.25 -14.23
N ARG A 136 -2.09 -0.56 -13.36
CA ARG A 136 -1.26 0.45 -12.68
C ARG A 136 0.14 0.50 -13.28
N VAL A 137 0.59 1.72 -13.58
CA VAL A 137 1.99 2.01 -13.90
C VAL A 137 2.78 2.02 -12.60
N VAL A 138 3.80 1.17 -12.53
CA VAL A 138 4.67 1.07 -11.35
C VAL A 138 6.10 1.35 -11.76
N PHE A 139 6.68 2.39 -11.17
CA PHE A 139 8.09 2.75 -11.33
C PHE A 139 8.98 1.88 -10.45
N ASP A 140 10.18 1.62 -10.94
CA ASP A 140 11.17 0.76 -10.31
C ASP A 140 12.42 1.55 -9.92
N ALA A 141 12.32 2.22 -8.78
CA ALA A 141 13.42 2.97 -8.16
C ALA A 141 14.56 2.07 -7.61
N SER A 142 14.38 0.74 -7.64
CA SER A 142 15.38 -0.24 -7.22
C SER A 142 16.23 -0.80 -8.37
N SER A 143 15.80 -0.58 -9.62
CA SER A 143 16.57 -0.93 -10.80
C SER A 143 17.92 -0.25 -10.75
N ARG A 144 18.99 -0.89 -11.22
CA ARG A 144 20.33 -0.29 -11.32
C ARG A 144 21.16 -0.99 -12.38
N GLU A 145 22.17 -0.31 -12.88
CA GLU A 145 23.24 -0.94 -13.66
C GLU A 145 24.13 -1.81 -12.77
N PRO A 146 24.73 -2.89 -13.30
CA PRO A 146 25.65 -3.73 -12.52
C PRO A 146 26.80 -2.91 -11.95
N GLY A 147 26.95 -2.92 -10.62
CA GLY A 147 28.00 -2.17 -9.91
C GLY A 147 27.65 -0.72 -9.57
N CYS A 148 26.49 -0.21 -9.98
CA CYS A 148 26.02 1.14 -9.67
C CYS A 148 24.99 1.14 -8.53
N LEU A 149 24.74 2.32 -7.95
CA LEU A 149 23.67 2.53 -6.97
C LEU A 149 22.32 2.71 -7.68
N SER A 150 21.24 2.25 -7.04
CA SER A 150 19.87 2.60 -7.40
C SER A 150 19.43 3.89 -6.73
N LEU A 151 18.34 4.50 -7.22
CA LEU A 151 17.71 5.63 -6.53
C LEU A 151 17.33 5.28 -5.08
N ASN A 152 16.80 4.07 -4.82
CA ASN A 152 16.50 3.64 -3.46
C ASN A 152 17.74 3.52 -2.57
N ASP A 153 18.92 3.28 -3.14
CA ASP A 153 20.17 3.25 -2.36
C ASP A 153 20.61 4.68 -1.96
N ALA A 154 20.28 5.68 -2.79
CA ALA A 154 20.63 7.09 -2.60
C ALA A 154 19.62 7.91 -1.78
N LEU A 155 18.46 7.34 -1.44
CA LEU A 155 17.43 7.96 -0.61
C LEU A 155 17.38 7.31 0.77
N GLU A 156 17.18 8.12 1.81
CA GLU A 156 16.84 7.64 3.13
C GLU A 156 15.40 7.11 3.14
N PRO A 157 15.15 5.88 3.61
CA PRO A 157 13.79 5.35 3.73
C PRO A 157 12.94 6.14 4.72
N GLY A 158 13.58 6.77 5.70
CA GLY A 158 12.94 7.45 6.83
C GLY A 158 12.32 6.47 7.84
N PRO A 159 12.01 6.94 9.05
CA PRO A 159 11.33 6.13 10.06
C PRO A 159 9.90 5.78 9.64
N ASN A 160 9.37 4.67 10.16
CA ASN A 160 7.96 4.37 10.04
C ASN A 160 7.16 5.28 10.99
N LEU A 161 6.42 6.24 10.43
CA LEU A 161 5.60 7.17 11.20
C LEU A 161 4.12 6.81 11.23
N ASN A 162 3.73 5.70 10.61
CA ASN A 162 2.35 5.23 10.64
C ASN A 162 1.97 4.79 12.07
N PRO A 163 0.69 4.94 12.45
CA PRO A 163 0.18 4.39 13.69
C PRO A 163 0.39 2.87 13.76
N ASP A 164 0.39 2.35 14.99
CA ASP A 164 0.42 0.92 15.22
C ASP A 164 -0.81 0.26 14.57
N LEU A 165 -0.56 -0.68 13.66
CA LEU A 165 -1.59 -1.36 12.87
C LEU A 165 -2.60 -2.10 13.76
N LEU A 166 -2.13 -2.76 14.81
CA LEU A 166 -2.98 -3.48 15.74
C LEU A 166 -3.86 -2.49 16.51
N LYS A 167 -3.31 -1.36 16.97
CA LYS A 167 -4.10 -0.31 17.63
C LYS A 167 -5.19 0.25 16.71
N VAL A 168 -4.87 0.51 15.44
CA VAL A 168 -5.85 0.99 14.44
C VAL A 168 -6.97 -0.03 14.26
N LEU A 169 -6.64 -1.31 14.10
CA LEU A 169 -7.63 -2.38 13.95
C LEU A 169 -8.43 -2.66 15.22
N LEU A 170 -7.84 -2.53 16.41
CA LEU A 170 -8.59 -2.64 17.67
C LEU A 170 -9.57 -1.48 17.84
N ASN A 171 -9.14 -0.25 17.54
CA ASN A 171 -10.03 0.92 17.55
C ASN A 171 -11.21 0.75 16.57
N PHE A 172 -10.96 0.15 15.41
CA PHE A 172 -12.02 -0.22 14.48
C PHE A 172 -13.05 -1.17 15.09
N ARG A 173 -12.62 -2.03 16.02
CA ARG A 173 -13.44 -3.08 16.63
C ARG A 173 -14.12 -2.68 17.94
N ILE A 174 -13.78 -1.56 18.58
CA ILE A 174 -14.44 -1.19 19.85
C ILE A 174 -15.75 -0.41 19.65
N HIS A 175 -15.92 0.27 18.52
CA HIS A 175 -17.06 1.16 18.26
C HIS A 175 -18.29 0.44 17.71
N LEU A 176 -19.49 0.97 17.98
CA LEU A 176 -20.75 0.42 17.43
C LEU A 176 -20.79 0.52 15.90
N LEU A 177 -20.41 1.67 15.36
CA LEU A 177 -20.31 1.92 13.92
C LEU A 177 -18.85 1.82 13.52
N GLY A 178 -18.54 0.98 12.54
CA GLY A 178 -17.25 0.97 11.85
C GLY A 178 -17.25 2.02 10.75
N LEU A 179 -16.13 2.73 10.57
CA LEU A 179 -15.93 3.68 9.48
C LEU A 179 -14.60 3.36 8.79
N SER A 180 -14.62 3.28 7.46
CA SER A 180 -13.39 3.17 6.66
C SER A 180 -13.45 4.06 5.43
N ALA A 181 -12.33 4.68 5.06
CA ALA A 181 -12.17 5.50 3.85
C ALA A 181 -10.72 5.45 3.35
N ASP A 182 -10.46 5.84 2.10
CA ASP A 182 -9.09 6.02 1.57
C ASP A 182 -8.84 7.44 1.07
N ILE A 183 -7.59 7.87 1.12
CA ILE A 183 -7.13 9.11 0.47
C ILE A 183 -6.92 8.81 -1.01
N GLU A 184 -7.63 9.54 -1.88
CA GLU A 184 -7.50 9.36 -3.32
C GLU A 184 -6.06 9.59 -3.78
N LYS A 185 -5.42 8.55 -4.33
CA LYS A 185 -4.06 8.63 -4.92
C LYS A 185 -3.07 9.33 -3.96
N ALA A 186 -3.09 9.00 -2.67
CA ALA A 186 -2.41 9.73 -1.59
C ALA A 186 -0.99 10.24 -1.92
N PHE A 187 -0.09 9.38 -2.41
CA PHE A 187 1.28 9.77 -2.78
C PHE A 187 1.31 10.86 -3.87
N LEU A 188 0.42 10.77 -4.87
CA LEU A 188 0.34 11.72 -5.98
C LEU A 188 -0.26 13.07 -5.55
N GLN A 189 -0.82 13.16 -4.33
CA GLN A 189 -1.29 14.42 -3.78
C GLN A 189 -0.14 15.31 -3.27
N ILE A 190 1.06 14.75 -3.10
CA ILE A 190 2.25 15.42 -2.57
C ILE A 190 3.18 15.81 -3.72
N SER A 191 3.52 17.10 -3.79
CA SER A 191 4.40 17.67 -4.79
C SER A 191 5.87 17.51 -4.41
N LEU A 192 6.72 17.38 -5.42
CA LEU A 192 8.16 17.37 -5.24
C LEU A 192 8.78 18.70 -5.66
N ARG A 193 9.78 19.13 -4.90
CA ARG A 193 10.63 20.26 -5.25
C ARG A 193 11.23 20.08 -6.63
N LEU A 194 11.33 21.18 -7.37
CA LEU A 194 11.82 21.19 -8.74
C LEU A 194 13.22 20.55 -8.88
N GLU A 195 14.11 20.84 -7.92
CA GLU A 195 15.50 20.33 -7.87
C GLU A 195 15.60 18.81 -7.77
N ASP A 196 14.56 18.15 -7.24
CA ASP A 196 14.55 16.71 -7.01
C ASP A 196 13.87 15.92 -8.12
N ARG A 197 13.11 16.60 -9.00
CA ARG A 197 12.33 15.92 -10.05
C ARG A 197 13.23 15.20 -11.05
N ASP A 198 14.42 15.69 -11.33
CA ASP A 198 15.33 15.04 -12.28
C ASP A 198 15.76 13.62 -11.85
N ALA A 199 15.62 13.28 -10.58
CA ALA A 199 15.84 11.94 -10.05
C ALA A 199 14.69 10.96 -10.35
N LEU A 200 13.60 11.42 -10.98
CA LEU A 200 12.39 10.66 -11.21
C LEU A 200 11.99 10.67 -12.69
N ARG A 201 12.98 10.73 -13.58
CA ARG A 201 12.72 10.68 -15.01
C ARG A 201 12.27 9.28 -15.44
N PHE A 202 11.50 9.23 -16.52
CA PHE A 202 11.10 7.99 -17.17
C PHE A 202 10.86 8.21 -18.66
N PHE A 203 10.85 7.12 -19.42
CA PHE A 203 10.65 7.17 -20.87
C PHE A 203 9.25 6.72 -21.25
N TRP A 204 8.58 7.48 -22.09
CA TRP A 204 7.38 7.00 -22.79
C TRP A 204 7.36 7.56 -24.20
N TYR A 205 6.51 7.02 -25.06
CA TYR A 205 6.47 7.41 -26.45
C TYR A 205 5.62 8.66 -26.68
N GLU A 206 5.98 9.47 -27.68
CA GLU A 206 5.21 10.63 -28.14
C GLU A 206 3.78 10.21 -28.56
N ARG A 207 3.71 9.08 -29.27
CA ARG A 207 2.47 8.44 -29.71
C ARG A 207 2.44 6.98 -29.28
N MET A 208 1.23 6.45 -29.07
CA MET A 208 1.05 5.05 -28.67
C MET A 208 1.72 4.11 -29.70
N PRO A 209 2.54 3.14 -29.26
CA PRO A 209 3.10 2.13 -30.14
C PRO A 209 2.03 1.34 -30.90
N THR A 210 2.36 0.87 -32.10
CA THR A 210 1.50 -0.01 -32.90
C THR A 210 2.28 -1.21 -33.40
N LYS A 211 1.58 -2.21 -33.97
CA LYS A 211 2.24 -3.38 -34.57
C LYS A 211 3.10 -2.99 -35.79
N GLN A 212 2.70 -1.94 -36.52
CA GLN A 212 3.42 -1.40 -37.68
C GLN A 212 4.59 -0.50 -37.26
N GLU A 213 4.42 0.26 -36.18
CA GLU A 213 5.45 1.13 -35.61
C GLU A 213 5.62 0.81 -34.11
N PRO A 214 6.42 -0.22 -33.77
CA PRO A 214 6.55 -0.68 -32.39
C PRO A 214 7.44 0.21 -31.51
N ASN A 215 8.24 1.09 -32.11
CA ASN A 215 9.13 2.01 -31.39
C ASN A 215 9.02 3.43 -31.97
N PRO A 216 7.89 4.12 -31.78
CA PRO A 216 7.77 5.53 -32.15
C PRO A 216 8.78 6.41 -31.39
N PRO A 217 8.90 7.71 -31.73
CA PRO A 217 9.80 8.63 -31.02
C PRO A 217 9.60 8.57 -29.50
N VAL A 218 10.72 8.44 -28.77
CA VAL A 218 10.75 8.34 -27.31
C VAL A 218 10.91 9.74 -26.72
N GLU A 219 10.08 10.05 -25.74
CA GLU A 219 10.12 11.29 -24.98
C GLU A 219 10.57 11.02 -23.54
N VAL A 220 11.15 12.05 -22.92
CA VAL A 220 11.58 12.01 -21.52
C VAL A 220 10.60 12.81 -20.69
N TRP A 221 10.11 12.17 -19.65
CA TRP A 221 9.18 12.72 -18.70
C TRP A 221 9.80 12.68 -17.31
N THR A 222 9.30 13.51 -16.39
CA THR A 222 9.63 13.38 -14.97
C THR A 222 8.38 13.45 -14.10
N MET A 223 8.40 12.73 -12.98
CA MET A 223 7.36 12.84 -11.97
C MET A 223 7.50 14.17 -11.21
N THR A 224 6.39 14.88 -11.06
CA THR A 224 6.28 16.11 -10.26
C THR A 224 5.73 15.84 -8.85
N ARG A 225 5.35 14.58 -8.59
CA ARG A 225 4.72 14.08 -7.37
C ARG A 225 5.47 12.88 -6.83
N VAL A 226 5.29 12.59 -5.54
CA VAL A 226 5.89 11.42 -4.90
C VAL A 226 5.38 10.15 -5.61
N PRO A 227 6.26 9.37 -6.28
CA PRO A 227 5.84 8.17 -6.98
C PRO A 227 5.60 7.03 -5.97
N PHE A 228 4.78 6.08 -6.37
CA PHE A 228 4.65 4.82 -5.63
C PHE A 228 5.94 3.98 -5.77
N ARG A 229 6.35 3.31 -4.69
CA ARG A 229 7.53 2.41 -4.60
C ARG A 229 8.93 3.02 -4.58
N ALA A 230 9.09 4.33 -4.39
CA ALA A 230 10.37 4.80 -3.86
C ALA A 230 10.46 4.41 -2.38
N THR A 231 11.67 4.10 -1.90
CA THR A 231 11.87 3.62 -0.52
C THR A 231 11.40 4.64 0.52
N SER A 232 11.44 5.93 0.18
CA SER A 232 11.04 7.04 1.04
C SER A 232 9.56 7.44 0.91
N SER A 233 8.82 6.93 -0.08
CA SER A 233 7.44 7.36 -0.32
C SER A 233 6.52 7.16 0.89
N PRO A 234 6.55 6.00 1.60
CA PRO A 234 5.72 5.80 2.79
C PRO A 234 6.01 6.82 3.90
N PHE A 235 7.30 7.10 4.14
CA PHE A 235 7.72 8.12 5.10
C PHE A 235 7.22 9.50 4.70
N LEU A 236 7.41 9.91 3.44
CA LEU A 236 6.98 11.22 2.96
C LEU A 236 5.47 11.43 3.14
N LEU A 237 4.65 10.42 2.82
CA LEU A 237 3.20 10.49 3.02
C LEU A 237 2.85 10.63 4.51
N ALA A 238 3.37 9.75 5.36
CA ALA A 238 3.07 9.77 6.79
C ALA A 238 3.57 11.06 7.46
N ALA A 239 4.75 11.56 7.08
CA ALA A 239 5.32 12.80 7.59
C ALA A 239 4.50 14.02 7.15
N THR A 240 4.03 14.06 5.89
CA THR A 240 3.15 15.13 5.39
C THR A 240 1.82 15.14 6.14
N LEU A 241 1.18 13.97 6.32
CA LEU A 241 -0.08 13.85 7.07
C LEU A 241 0.08 14.30 8.51
N ARG A 242 1.12 13.83 9.22
CA ARG A 242 1.41 14.24 10.59
C ARG A 242 1.68 15.73 10.70
N HIS A 243 2.47 16.30 9.79
CA HIS A 243 2.74 17.72 9.76
C HIS A 243 1.43 18.50 9.60
N HIS A 244 0.62 18.16 8.60
CA HIS A 244 -0.67 18.81 8.35
C HIS A 244 -1.59 18.77 9.57
N LEU A 245 -1.80 17.58 10.15
CA LEU A 245 -2.68 17.41 11.31
C LEU A 245 -2.15 18.12 12.56
N SER A 246 -0.82 18.27 12.71
CA SER A 246 -0.22 18.97 13.84
C SER A 246 -0.36 20.50 13.80
N ILE A 247 -0.47 21.08 12.60
CA ILE A 247 -0.60 22.53 12.42
C ILE A 247 -2.05 22.99 12.16
N THR A 248 -2.96 22.04 11.94
CA THR A 248 -4.37 22.36 11.68
C THR A 248 -5.09 22.55 13.02
N GLU A 249 -5.48 23.80 13.29
CA GLU A 249 -6.20 24.18 14.51
C GLU A 249 -7.71 23.85 14.42
N ASP A 250 -8.25 23.69 13.20
CA ASP A 250 -9.65 23.31 12.97
C ASP A 250 -9.93 21.90 13.48
N TYR A 251 -10.95 21.75 14.32
CA TYR A 251 -11.43 20.48 14.86
C TYR A 251 -10.32 19.63 15.52
N PRO A 252 -9.72 20.11 16.63
CA PRO A 252 -8.54 19.49 17.25
C PRO A 252 -8.74 18.02 17.66
N GLU A 253 -9.95 17.65 18.07
CA GLU A 253 -10.26 16.24 18.38
C GLU A 253 -10.26 15.36 17.13
N THR A 254 -10.74 15.87 15.99
CA THR A 254 -10.72 15.15 14.72
C THR A 254 -9.31 15.06 14.15
N THR A 255 -8.51 16.14 14.21
CA THR A 255 -7.11 16.09 13.74
C THR A 255 -6.27 15.10 14.57
N LYS A 256 -6.44 15.10 15.89
CA LYS A 256 -5.84 14.09 16.78
C LYS A 256 -6.31 12.68 16.44
N SER A 257 -7.62 12.50 16.25
CA SER A 257 -8.20 11.21 15.90
C SER A 257 -7.64 10.66 14.58
N LEU A 258 -7.54 11.51 13.55
CA LEU A 258 -6.94 11.19 12.25
C LEU A 258 -5.47 10.80 12.38
N ALA A 259 -4.69 11.52 13.20
CA ALA A 259 -3.27 11.26 13.38
C ALA A 259 -3.00 9.88 14.00
N GLU A 260 -3.96 9.34 14.77
CA GLU A 260 -3.87 8.04 15.42
C GLU A 260 -4.46 6.89 14.58
N ARG A 261 -5.23 7.20 13.53
CA ARG A 261 -6.12 6.24 12.83
C ARG A 261 -5.91 6.17 11.31
N LEU A 262 -5.23 7.14 10.71
CA LEU A 262 -4.77 7.06 9.32
C LEU A 262 -3.54 6.14 9.24
N TYR A 263 -3.71 4.99 8.59
CA TYR A 263 -2.65 4.06 8.31
C TYR A 263 -2.30 4.13 6.81
N VAL A 264 -1.18 4.77 6.48
CA VAL A 264 -0.79 5.08 5.09
C VAL A 264 -1.87 5.92 4.40
N ASP A 265 -2.63 5.34 3.48
CA ASP A 265 -3.73 5.99 2.75
C ASP A 265 -5.12 5.60 3.27
N ASP A 266 -5.22 4.63 4.18
CA ASP A 266 -6.48 4.13 4.72
C ASP A 266 -6.82 4.77 6.07
N LEU A 267 -8.01 5.36 6.19
CA LEU A 267 -8.60 5.79 7.45
C LEU A 267 -9.49 4.67 7.98
N ILE A 268 -9.14 4.11 9.14
CA ILE A 268 -9.96 3.09 9.81
C ILE A 268 -10.32 3.58 11.22
N THR A 269 -11.61 3.72 11.51
CA THR A 269 -12.11 4.29 12.77
C THR A 269 -13.53 3.79 13.07
N GLY A 270 -14.19 4.38 14.06
CA GLY A 270 -15.60 4.17 14.31
C GLY A 270 -16.20 5.26 15.18
N ALA A 271 -17.49 5.14 15.45
CA ALA A 271 -18.25 6.00 16.35
C ALA A 271 -19.33 5.19 17.08
N ASN A 272 -19.90 5.74 18.16
CA ASN A 272 -20.96 5.04 18.90
C ASN A 272 -22.37 5.50 18.49
N THR A 273 -22.49 6.64 17.82
CA THR A 273 -23.76 7.14 17.27
C THR A 273 -23.60 7.62 15.83
N GLU A 274 -24.69 7.63 15.07
CA GLU A 274 -24.66 8.11 13.68
C GLU A 274 -24.31 9.59 13.59
N LYS A 275 -24.77 10.38 14.56
CA LYS A 275 -24.48 11.82 14.66
C LYS A 275 -22.99 12.09 14.84
N GLU A 276 -22.32 11.32 15.73
CA GLU A 276 -20.87 11.40 15.91
C GLU A 276 -20.13 11.01 14.63
N ALA A 277 -20.56 9.93 13.97
CA ALA A 277 -19.97 9.47 12.73
C ALA A 277 -20.11 10.50 11.60
N GLU A 278 -21.31 11.08 11.42
CA GLU A 278 -21.54 12.13 10.43
C GLU A 278 -20.66 13.36 10.73
N GLN A 279 -20.64 13.81 11.99
CA GLN A 279 -19.81 14.95 12.38
C GLN A 279 -18.33 14.70 12.08
N PHE A 280 -17.81 13.52 12.43
CA PHE A 280 -16.43 13.13 12.15
C PHE A 280 -16.16 13.07 10.65
N TYR A 281 -17.07 12.53 9.86
CA TYR A 281 -17.00 12.51 8.39
C TYR A 281 -16.87 13.93 7.81
N ARG A 282 -17.78 14.85 8.19
CA ARG A 282 -17.76 16.25 7.71
C ARG A 282 -16.46 16.96 8.07
N GLN A 283 -16.03 16.84 9.32
CA GLN A 283 -14.80 17.45 9.81
C GLN A 283 -13.57 16.88 9.11
N THR A 284 -13.54 15.57 8.87
CA THR A 284 -12.47 14.91 8.12
C THR A 284 -12.38 15.43 6.69
N LEU A 285 -13.51 15.56 5.99
CA LEU A 285 -13.53 16.12 4.64
C LEU A 285 -12.96 17.54 4.61
N HIS A 286 -13.32 18.37 5.59
CA HIS A 286 -12.81 19.73 5.71
C HIS A 286 -11.30 19.75 5.96
N VAL A 287 -10.83 19.07 7.01
CA VAL A 287 -9.40 19.01 7.38
C VAL A 287 -8.56 18.53 6.20
N MET A 288 -8.92 17.39 5.60
CA MET A 288 -8.12 16.80 4.51
C MET A 288 -8.13 17.66 3.24
N LYS A 289 -9.23 18.40 2.98
CA LYS A 289 -9.30 19.36 1.87
C LYS A 289 -8.32 20.51 2.03
N LEU A 290 -8.01 20.96 3.25
CA LEU A 290 -6.98 21.98 3.50
C LEU A 290 -5.57 21.50 3.09
N ALA A 291 -5.31 20.19 3.12
CA ALA A 291 -4.10 19.58 2.59
C ALA A 291 -4.12 19.32 1.08
N GLY A 292 -5.23 19.61 0.39
CA GLY A 292 -5.45 19.21 -1.00
C GLY A 292 -5.64 17.70 -1.18
N MET A 293 -6.12 17.02 -0.15
CA MET A 293 -6.33 15.57 -0.14
C MET A 293 -7.82 15.25 -0.11
N THR A 294 -8.28 14.55 -1.14
CA THR A 294 -9.68 14.10 -1.23
C THR A 294 -9.84 12.75 -0.56
N MET A 295 -10.76 12.66 0.40
CA MET A 295 -11.20 11.38 1.00
C MET A 295 -12.30 10.77 0.14
N ARG A 296 -12.28 9.45 -0.04
CA ARG A 296 -13.28 8.72 -0.82
C ARG A 296 -13.45 7.30 -0.25
N LYS A 297 -14.30 6.50 -0.92
CA LYS A 297 -14.59 5.10 -0.54
C LYS A 297 -15.05 4.97 0.92
N TRP A 298 -15.84 5.93 1.39
CA TRP A 298 -16.42 5.88 2.72
C TRP A 298 -17.38 4.69 2.84
N ASN A 299 -17.14 3.87 3.86
CA ASN A 299 -17.91 2.68 4.17
C ASN A 299 -18.27 2.65 5.66
N THR A 300 -19.46 2.13 5.95
CA THR A 300 -20.00 1.99 7.31
C THR A 300 -21.04 0.86 7.38
N ASN A 301 -21.28 0.33 8.58
CA ASN A 301 -22.37 -0.61 8.87
C ASN A 301 -23.72 0.07 9.20
N SER A 302 -23.82 1.41 9.11
CA SER A 302 -25.10 2.14 9.15
C SER A 302 -25.65 2.35 7.74
N THR A 303 -26.92 2.02 7.50
CA THR A 303 -27.52 2.13 6.16
C THR A 303 -27.73 3.60 5.80
N GLU A 304 -28.18 4.40 6.76
CA GLU A 304 -28.47 5.83 6.68
C GLU A 304 -27.20 6.61 6.34
N LEU A 305 -26.10 6.37 7.05
CA LEU A 305 -24.82 7.02 6.78
C LEU A 305 -24.21 6.55 5.45
N GLN A 306 -24.35 5.27 5.10
CA GLN A 306 -23.85 4.78 3.82
C GLN A 306 -24.58 5.44 2.64
N GLN A 307 -25.89 5.68 2.76
CA GLN A 307 -26.67 6.44 1.78
C GLN A 307 -26.16 7.88 1.67
N LEU A 308 -25.97 8.57 2.80
CA LEU A 308 -25.40 9.92 2.84
C LEU A 308 -24.05 9.99 2.09
N PHE A 309 -23.13 9.07 2.36
CA PHE A 309 -21.82 9.05 1.70
C PHE A 309 -21.95 8.85 0.18
N ASN A 310 -22.89 8.01 -0.26
CA ASN A 310 -23.12 7.75 -1.67
C ASN A 310 -23.72 8.96 -2.40
N GLU A 311 -24.70 9.64 -1.79
CA GLU A 311 -25.34 10.85 -2.34
C GLU A 311 -24.34 11.99 -2.54
N GLU A 312 -23.33 12.08 -1.67
CA GLU A 312 -22.27 13.07 -1.75
C GLU A 312 -21.09 12.65 -2.64
N GLY A 313 -21.16 11.47 -3.26
CA GLY A 313 -20.11 10.94 -4.13
C GLY A 313 -18.83 10.53 -3.38
N ALA A 314 -18.85 10.49 -2.04
CA ALA A 314 -17.73 10.08 -1.20
C ALA A 314 -17.75 8.58 -0.88
N GLY A 315 -18.89 7.92 -1.06
CA GLY A 315 -19.09 6.50 -0.80
C GLY A 315 -18.33 5.58 -1.77
N CYS A 316 -18.36 4.29 -1.48
CA CYS A 316 -17.75 3.30 -2.35
C CYS A 316 -18.64 3.04 -3.57
N VAL A 317 -18.21 3.45 -4.76
CA VAL A 317 -18.77 2.89 -6.00
C VAL A 317 -18.44 1.40 -5.98
N LEU A 318 -19.47 0.55 -6.09
CA LEU A 318 -19.35 -0.90 -6.05
C LEU A 318 -18.25 -1.38 -7.00
N ASP A 319 -17.07 -1.74 -6.46
CA ASP A 319 -16.08 -2.55 -7.14
C ASP A 319 -16.66 -3.98 -7.17
N GLN A 320 -17.64 -4.24 -8.08
CA GLN A 320 -18.51 -5.44 -8.19
C GLN A 320 -17.77 -6.78 -8.39
N VAL A 321 -16.44 -6.83 -8.30
CA VAL A 321 -15.64 -8.02 -8.67
C VAL A 321 -14.97 -8.67 -7.45
N GLU A 322 -14.72 -7.96 -6.36
CA GLU A 322 -14.11 -8.58 -5.15
C GLU A 322 -15.12 -9.00 -4.09
N CYS A 323 -16.33 -8.48 -4.18
CA CYS A 323 -17.38 -8.66 -3.20
C CYS A 323 -18.62 -9.14 -3.95
N THR A 324 -19.00 -10.39 -3.74
CA THR A 324 -20.21 -10.99 -4.33
C THR A 324 -21.49 -10.22 -3.94
N THR A 325 -21.41 -9.32 -2.97
CA THR A 325 -22.49 -8.50 -2.44
C THR A 325 -22.03 -7.05 -2.19
N PRO A 326 -22.93 -6.05 -2.35
CA PRO A 326 -22.71 -4.65 -1.98
C PRO A 326 -22.30 -4.39 -0.52
N SER A 327 -22.59 -5.37 0.34
CA SER A 327 -22.33 -5.34 1.78
C SER A 327 -20.87 -5.49 2.14
N VAL A 328 -20.04 -6.08 1.27
CA VAL A 328 -18.65 -6.43 1.64
C VAL A 328 -17.68 -5.33 1.21
N SER A 329 -16.73 -5.04 2.08
CA SER A 329 -15.64 -4.09 1.88
C SER A 329 -14.32 -4.70 2.38
N ARG A 330 -13.18 -4.08 2.04
CA ARG A 330 -11.88 -4.48 2.58
C ARG A 330 -11.30 -3.39 3.47
N VAL A 331 -10.90 -3.78 4.67
CA VAL A 331 -10.28 -2.93 5.69
C VAL A 331 -8.87 -3.47 5.94
N LEU A 332 -7.84 -2.78 5.45
CA LEU A 332 -6.44 -3.21 5.61
C LEU A 332 -6.21 -4.69 5.24
N ARG A 333 -6.85 -5.14 4.14
CA ARG A 333 -6.88 -6.53 3.60
C ARG A 333 -7.75 -7.54 4.36
N LEU A 334 -8.36 -7.19 5.48
CA LEU A 334 -9.43 -7.98 6.08
C LEU A 334 -10.72 -7.76 5.28
N VAL A 335 -11.53 -8.81 5.15
CA VAL A 335 -12.86 -8.71 4.54
C VAL A 335 -13.84 -8.29 5.63
N TRP A 336 -14.63 -7.26 5.39
CA TRP A 336 -15.65 -6.77 6.33
C TRP A 336 -17.01 -6.76 5.64
N ASP A 337 -17.91 -7.61 6.11
CA ASP A 337 -19.32 -7.59 5.74
C ASP A 337 -20.05 -6.58 6.64
N LYS A 338 -20.53 -5.50 6.02
CA LYS A 338 -21.14 -4.35 6.72
C LYS A 338 -22.54 -4.65 7.23
N ASP A 339 -23.28 -5.54 6.56
CA ASP A 339 -24.68 -5.85 6.90
C ASP A 339 -24.74 -6.74 8.14
N SER A 340 -23.87 -7.75 8.20
CA SER A 340 -23.72 -8.65 9.37
C SER A 340 -22.72 -8.13 10.41
N ASP A 341 -22.05 -7.02 10.11
CA ASP A 341 -20.95 -6.43 10.88
C ASP A 341 -19.87 -7.43 11.32
N CYS A 342 -19.45 -8.29 10.38
CA CYS A 342 -18.51 -9.38 10.63
C CYS A 342 -17.25 -9.25 9.78
N LEU A 343 -16.11 -9.58 10.39
CA LEU A 343 -14.84 -9.80 9.72
C LEU A 343 -14.77 -11.22 9.17
N ALA A 344 -14.24 -11.36 7.97
CA ALA A 344 -14.00 -12.62 7.28
C ALA A 344 -12.57 -12.67 6.72
N PHE A 345 -12.14 -13.88 6.34
CA PHE A 345 -10.77 -14.14 5.91
C PHE A 345 -10.72 -14.57 4.45
N SER A 346 -9.94 -13.86 3.63
CA SER A 346 -9.78 -14.17 2.21
C SER A 346 -8.81 -15.35 2.02
N MET A 347 -9.38 -16.56 1.90
CA MET A 347 -8.60 -17.80 1.75
C MET A 347 -8.39 -18.22 0.28
N GLY A 348 -9.13 -17.63 -0.67
CA GLY A 348 -9.09 -18.01 -2.09
C GLY A 348 -7.66 -18.11 -2.67
N PRO A 349 -6.82 -17.06 -2.55
CA PRO A 349 -5.46 -17.09 -3.07
C PRO A 349 -4.55 -18.17 -2.44
N VAL A 350 -4.83 -18.54 -1.18
CA VAL A 350 -4.10 -19.59 -0.47
C VAL A 350 -4.54 -20.95 -1.00
N LEU A 351 -5.85 -21.18 -1.11
CA LEU A 351 -6.42 -22.43 -1.60
C LEU A 351 -6.02 -22.72 -3.05
N GLU A 352 -6.11 -21.73 -3.95
CA GLU A 352 -5.65 -21.85 -5.35
C GLU A 352 -4.15 -22.16 -5.44
N PHE A 353 -3.35 -21.60 -4.52
CA PHE A 353 -1.92 -21.92 -4.46
C PHE A 353 -1.68 -23.36 -4.01
N LEU A 354 -2.47 -23.82 -3.04
CA LEU A 354 -2.38 -25.16 -2.48
C LEU A 354 -2.78 -26.27 -3.46
N ASP A 355 -3.70 -26.00 -4.39
CA ASP A 355 -4.09 -26.92 -5.46
C ASP A 355 -2.93 -27.37 -6.37
N ARG A 356 -1.80 -26.63 -6.36
CA ARG A 356 -0.56 -27.03 -7.04
C ARG A 356 0.07 -28.29 -6.42
N ASN A 357 -0.31 -28.61 -5.19
CA ASN A 357 0.02 -29.84 -4.45
C ASN A 357 1.52 -30.18 -4.42
N CYS A 358 2.37 -29.17 -4.19
CA CYS A 358 3.80 -29.39 -4.01
C CYS A 358 4.12 -29.71 -2.55
N ASN A 359 4.70 -30.88 -2.26
CA ASN A 359 5.06 -31.26 -0.90
C ASN A 359 6.53 -30.90 -0.61
N THR A 360 6.84 -29.61 -0.50
CA THR A 360 8.19 -29.13 -0.14
C THR A 360 8.14 -28.10 0.97
N LYS A 361 9.28 -27.93 1.65
CA LYS A 361 9.44 -26.92 2.69
C LYS A 361 9.18 -25.50 2.18
N ARG A 362 9.66 -25.17 0.97
CA ARG A 362 9.40 -23.89 0.32
C ARG A 362 7.91 -23.67 0.10
N PHE A 363 7.19 -24.72 -0.30
CA PHE A 363 5.75 -24.62 -0.54
C PHE A 363 4.96 -24.32 0.74
N ILE A 364 5.32 -24.96 1.85
CA ILE A 364 4.71 -24.67 3.16
C ILE A 364 4.89 -23.20 3.53
N LEU A 365 6.12 -22.67 3.45
CA LEU A 365 6.38 -21.26 3.75
C LEU A 365 5.57 -20.32 2.85
N GLN A 366 5.53 -20.61 1.55
CA GLN A 366 4.78 -19.81 0.59
C GLN A 366 3.27 -19.82 0.87
N ALA A 367 2.70 -20.98 1.14
CA ALA A 367 1.29 -21.10 1.45
C ALA A 367 0.94 -20.38 2.75
N SER A 368 1.72 -20.58 3.80
CA SER A 368 1.45 -20.01 5.12
C SER A 368 1.71 -18.50 5.17
N SER A 369 2.72 -17.98 4.46
CA SER A 369 2.98 -16.53 4.35
C SER A 369 1.92 -15.76 3.56
N ARG A 370 1.02 -16.45 2.83
CA ARG A 370 -0.11 -15.83 2.12
C ARG A 370 -1.30 -15.55 3.05
N ILE A 371 -1.33 -16.17 4.24
CA ILE A 371 -2.36 -15.90 5.24
C ILE A 371 -1.97 -14.58 5.94
N TYR A 372 -2.62 -13.50 5.53
CA TYR A 372 -2.47 -12.20 6.17
C TYR A 372 -3.57 -12.02 7.21
N GLU A 373 -3.20 -12.05 8.48
CA GLU A 373 -4.14 -11.91 9.60
C GLU A 373 -3.49 -11.13 10.75
N PRO A 374 -3.66 -9.80 10.79
CA PRO A 374 -2.95 -8.94 11.72
C PRO A 374 -3.54 -8.89 13.14
N LEU A 375 -4.74 -9.43 13.40
CA LEU A 375 -5.37 -9.41 14.72
C LEU A 375 -5.03 -10.65 15.57
N GLY A 376 -4.37 -11.65 14.99
CA GLY A 376 -4.07 -12.92 15.65
C GLY A 376 -5.29 -13.82 15.89
N LEU A 377 -6.45 -13.52 15.30
CA LEU A 377 -7.66 -14.33 15.31
C LEU A 377 -7.46 -15.71 14.69
N LEU A 378 -6.59 -15.83 13.68
CA LEU A 378 -6.24 -17.11 13.05
C LEU A 378 -4.97 -17.76 13.60
N SER A 379 -4.46 -17.28 14.75
CA SER A 379 -3.25 -17.83 15.38
C SER A 379 -3.25 -19.36 15.54
N PRO A 380 -4.35 -20.03 15.94
CA PRO A 380 -4.36 -21.49 16.04
C PRO A 380 -4.00 -22.22 14.73
N VAL A 381 -4.35 -21.61 13.60
CA VAL A 381 -4.07 -22.15 12.26
C VAL A 381 -2.64 -21.80 11.83
N THR A 382 -2.23 -20.54 11.97
CA THR A 382 -0.93 -20.07 11.50
C THR A 382 0.22 -20.67 12.33
N VAL A 383 0.04 -20.83 13.64
CA VAL A 383 1.00 -21.50 14.54
C VAL A 383 1.21 -22.96 14.13
N THR A 384 0.16 -23.66 13.70
CA THR A 384 0.30 -25.06 13.24
C THR A 384 1.24 -25.16 12.02
N ALA A 385 1.15 -24.22 11.08
CA ALA A 385 2.06 -24.14 9.95
C ALA A 385 3.50 -23.78 10.37
N LYS A 386 3.65 -22.90 11.36
CA LYS A 386 4.95 -22.53 11.94
C LYS A 386 5.65 -23.69 12.62
N LEU A 387 4.92 -24.46 13.42
CA LEU A 387 5.44 -25.66 14.07
C LEU A 387 5.92 -26.69 13.03
N MET A 388 5.15 -26.91 11.96
CA MET A 388 5.61 -27.77 10.86
C MET A 388 6.88 -27.23 10.19
N PHE A 389 6.94 -25.93 9.95
CA PHE A 389 8.12 -25.30 9.35
C PHE A 389 9.36 -25.37 10.26
N GLN A 390 9.17 -25.23 11.58
CA GLN A 390 10.22 -25.43 12.59
C GLN A 390 10.73 -26.87 12.57
N THR A 391 9.84 -27.86 12.60
CA THR A 391 10.22 -29.29 12.52
C THR A 391 11.06 -29.58 11.27
N LEU A 392 10.66 -29.04 10.11
CA LEU A 392 11.46 -29.18 8.88
C LEU A 392 12.84 -28.53 8.97
N TRP A 393 12.99 -27.49 9.81
CA TRP A 393 14.28 -26.87 10.03
C TRP A 393 15.17 -27.72 10.93
N GLU A 394 14.61 -28.23 12.02
CA GLU A 394 15.30 -29.10 12.97
C GLU A 394 15.77 -30.41 12.30
N LEU A 395 14.99 -30.92 11.35
CA LEU A 395 15.33 -32.09 10.53
C LEU A 395 16.35 -31.79 9.42
N GLY A 396 16.75 -30.54 9.22
CA GLY A 396 17.71 -30.16 8.18
C GLY A 396 17.19 -30.34 6.74
N VAL A 397 15.86 -30.29 6.53
CA VAL A 397 15.25 -30.51 5.21
C VAL A 397 15.54 -29.31 4.29
N ASP A 398 16.10 -29.62 3.11
CA ASP A 398 16.33 -28.66 2.04
C ASP A 398 15.03 -28.07 1.47
N TRP A 399 15.10 -26.87 0.93
CA TRP A 399 13.93 -26.09 0.49
C TRP A 399 12.98 -26.83 -0.47
N ASP A 400 13.55 -27.58 -1.41
CA ASP A 400 12.82 -28.27 -2.48
C ASP A 400 12.81 -29.79 -2.32
N ALA A 401 13.33 -30.29 -1.20
CA ALA A 401 13.26 -31.71 -0.86
C ALA A 401 11.82 -32.11 -0.48
N PRO A 402 11.43 -33.37 -0.71
CA PRO A 402 10.12 -33.88 -0.30
C PRO A 402 9.96 -33.82 1.22
N LEU A 403 8.74 -33.56 1.68
CA LEU A 403 8.42 -33.57 3.10
C LEU A 403 8.58 -34.98 3.70
N PRO A 404 9.13 -35.11 4.92
CA PRO A 404 9.05 -36.34 5.69
C PRO A 404 7.59 -36.75 5.91
N GLU A 405 7.32 -38.06 5.99
CA GLU A 405 5.96 -38.63 6.07
C GLU A 405 5.13 -38.04 7.24
N GLU A 406 5.75 -37.84 8.39
CA GLU A 406 5.13 -37.24 9.56
C GLU A 406 4.65 -35.80 9.29
N VAL A 407 5.49 -34.98 8.66
CA VAL A 407 5.16 -33.59 8.31
C VAL A 407 4.15 -33.56 7.18
N GLN A 408 4.27 -34.46 6.20
CA GLN A 408 3.33 -34.55 5.09
C GLN A 408 1.90 -34.84 5.58
N THR A 409 1.75 -35.75 6.54
CA THR A 409 0.44 -36.08 7.14
C THR A 409 -0.19 -34.84 7.80
N ARG A 410 0.59 -34.12 8.62
CA ARG A 410 0.14 -32.88 9.27
C ARG A 410 -0.17 -31.78 8.24
N TRP A 411 0.62 -31.70 7.18
CA TRP A 411 0.44 -30.75 6.09
C TRP A 411 -0.87 -30.98 5.36
N THR A 412 -1.19 -32.23 5.02
CA THR A 412 -2.47 -32.59 4.39
C THR A 412 -3.67 -32.27 5.30
N GLN A 413 -3.55 -32.54 6.60
CA GLN A 413 -4.60 -32.18 7.57
C GLN A 413 -4.82 -30.66 7.63
N TRP A 414 -3.72 -29.89 7.70
CA TRP A 414 -3.77 -28.43 7.70
C TRP A 414 -4.40 -27.89 6.42
N HIS A 415 -4.02 -28.43 5.26
CA HIS A 415 -4.61 -28.11 3.96
C HIS A 415 -6.12 -28.28 3.94
N THR A 416 -6.62 -29.45 4.35
CA THR A 416 -8.06 -29.73 4.40
C THR A 416 -8.78 -28.82 5.42
N ALA A 417 -8.13 -28.49 6.54
CA ALA A 417 -8.68 -27.60 7.55
C ALA A 417 -8.88 -26.17 7.02
N LEU A 418 -7.99 -25.66 6.17
CA LEU A 418 -8.09 -24.29 5.63
C LEU A 418 -9.38 -24.02 4.86
N HIS A 419 -9.97 -25.02 4.20
CA HIS A 419 -11.25 -24.85 3.52
C HIS A 419 -12.36 -24.42 4.49
N HIS A 420 -12.30 -24.83 5.75
CA HIS A 420 -13.28 -24.44 6.77
C HIS A 420 -13.16 -22.97 7.17
N LEU A 421 -11.98 -22.35 7.02
CA LEU A 421 -11.77 -20.93 7.32
C LEU A 421 -12.54 -19.99 6.40
N THR A 422 -12.92 -20.46 5.20
CA THR A 422 -13.80 -19.68 4.31
C THR A 422 -15.17 -19.40 4.93
N LYS A 423 -15.58 -20.18 5.94
CA LYS A 423 -16.85 -20.05 6.65
C LYS A 423 -16.71 -19.36 8.00
N VAL A 424 -15.48 -19.11 8.46
CA VAL A 424 -15.25 -18.49 9.76
C VAL A 424 -15.44 -16.99 9.61
N THR A 425 -16.37 -16.47 10.40
CA THR A 425 -16.59 -15.04 10.59
C THR A 425 -16.42 -14.69 12.06
N VAL A 426 -15.99 -13.47 12.33
CA VAL A 426 -15.82 -12.95 13.69
C VAL A 426 -16.52 -11.60 13.75
N PRO A 427 -17.33 -11.30 14.79
CA PRO A 427 -17.89 -9.96 14.94
C PRO A 427 -16.78 -8.90 14.86
N ARG A 428 -17.00 -7.87 14.04
CA ARG A 428 -16.10 -6.72 14.01
C ARG A 428 -16.04 -6.13 15.41
N ARG A 429 -17.20 -5.78 15.95
CA ARG A 429 -17.31 -5.23 17.30
C ARG A 429 -16.88 -6.26 18.36
N CYS A 430 -15.92 -5.92 19.22
CA CYS A 430 -15.39 -6.81 20.25
C CYS A 430 -15.72 -6.37 21.69
N VAL A 431 -16.55 -5.35 21.85
CA VAL A 431 -17.00 -4.84 23.15
C VAL A 431 -18.52 -4.85 23.18
N GLU A 432 -19.11 -5.50 24.18
CA GLU A 432 -20.54 -5.45 24.47
C GLU A 432 -20.85 -4.20 25.32
N LEU A 433 -21.96 -3.51 25.05
CA LEU A 433 -22.45 -2.49 25.98
C LEU A 433 -23.03 -3.20 27.21
N PRO A 434 -22.82 -2.66 28.43
CA PRO A 434 -23.70 -2.97 29.55
C PRO A 434 -25.15 -2.77 29.12
N GLU A 435 -26.05 -3.66 29.52
CA GLU A 435 -27.45 -3.69 29.05
C GLU A 435 -28.29 -2.44 29.38
N ASP A 436 -27.76 -1.49 30.17
CA ASP A 436 -28.52 -0.37 30.74
C ASP A 436 -28.66 0.88 29.85
N ASP A 437 -27.90 1.05 28.76
CA ASP A 437 -27.97 2.27 27.92
C ASP A 437 -28.88 2.14 26.68
N ARG A 438 -29.73 1.11 26.60
CA ARG A 438 -30.67 0.95 25.46
C ARG A 438 -31.98 1.73 25.61
N ASN A 439 -32.17 2.45 26.72
CA ASN A 439 -33.38 3.22 27.01
C ASN A 439 -33.06 4.57 27.70
N GLU A 440 -32.33 5.47 27.05
CA GLU A 440 -32.44 6.92 27.32
C GLU A 440 -32.43 7.75 26.03
#